data_AF-A0A9E5GHS5-F1
#
_entry.id   AF-A0A9E5GHS5-F1
#
_cell.length_a   1.000
_cell.length_b   1.000
_cell.length_c   1.000
_cell.angle_alpha   90.00
_cell.angle_beta   90.00
_cell.angle_gamma   90.00
#
_symmetry.space_group_name_H-M   'P 1'
#
loop_
_entity.id
_entity.type
_entity.pdbx_description
1 polymer ?
#
loop_
_entity_poly.entity_id
_entity_poly.type
_entity_poly.pdbx_seq_one_letter_code
_entity_poly.pdbx_strand_id
1 'polypeptide(L)'
;PNGLGALNRSLRGWLFELSPCATIETTKVLETLQLRLEENPHYFEQWIERNLLNNYHRCLVTVKPDPEHQKRQLDAIAKYAQSITDELGKKGLKALEEQNQRFMEFEKQGDDPQALATIPRLHLADLPKQIRLNTHEHILCGGQDVYVRSLFCNQIVYADFAIRLDDLQERELLLIPFYTRLVQMTGLRDMSYPQVANKLKHLTGDFNLFVELGTSAEDTPVTMMLCRTKMLREDFEESMQFIADLLLQAKVDDLKQIKLVLNNYRTDFADSVTYAAHSFASLAASSVFSPIQYEGEQLSGLHQWFFLESLDESDLSSLATELQMLQKKLANRSRLVCHLTCDEDQCTS
;
A
#
# COMPACT_ATOMS: atom_id res chain seq x y z
N PRO A 1 -5.41 3.32 -13.98
CA PRO A 1 -5.58 3.51 -15.46
C PRO A 1 -5.09 4.88 -15.92
N ASN A 2 -4.29 4.95 -17.00
CA ASN A 2 -3.68 6.19 -17.47
C ASN A 2 -4.71 7.27 -17.84
N GLY A 3 -5.84 6.90 -18.45
CA GLY A 3 -6.91 7.84 -18.81
C GLY A 3 -7.53 8.56 -17.60
N LEU A 4 -7.80 7.83 -16.51
CA LEU A 4 -8.32 8.43 -15.27
C LEU A 4 -7.26 9.34 -14.60
N GLY A 5 -5.99 8.93 -14.64
CA GLY A 5 -4.89 9.76 -14.15
C GLY A 5 -4.76 11.06 -14.94
N ALA A 6 -4.87 11.00 -16.27
CA ALA A 6 -4.87 12.17 -17.14
C ALA A 6 -6.07 13.09 -16.88
N LEU A 7 -7.28 12.53 -16.73
CA LEU A 7 -8.49 13.28 -16.36
C LEU A 7 -8.31 14.02 -15.03
N ASN A 8 -7.84 13.32 -14.00
CA ASN A 8 -7.64 13.94 -12.68
C ASN A 8 -6.56 15.03 -12.71
N ARG A 9 -5.51 14.86 -13.51
CA ARG A 9 -4.49 15.90 -13.72
C ARG A 9 -5.09 17.10 -14.43
N SER A 10 -5.81 16.88 -15.52
CA SER A 10 -6.38 17.94 -16.37
C SER A 10 -7.32 18.85 -15.58
N LEU A 11 -8.11 18.29 -14.67
CA LEU A 11 -9.02 19.05 -13.80
C LEU A 11 -8.29 20.04 -12.89
N ARG A 12 -7.03 19.79 -12.51
CA ARG A 12 -6.25 20.69 -11.64
C ARG A 12 -5.98 22.05 -12.27
N GLY A 13 -5.80 22.09 -13.59
CA GLY A 13 -5.67 23.35 -14.33
C GLY A 13 -7.02 23.88 -14.76
N TRP A 14 -7.86 22.99 -15.29
CA TRP A 14 -9.10 23.37 -15.96
C TRP A 14 -10.11 24.04 -15.02
N LEU A 15 -10.20 23.59 -13.75
CA LEU A 15 -11.07 24.21 -12.73
C LEU A 15 -10.68 25.65 -12.36
N PHE A 16 -9.47 26.08 -12.73
CA PHE A 16 -8.96 27.43 -12.49
C PHE A 16 -8.67 28.16 -13.81
N GLU A 17 -9.44 27.85 -14.86
CA GLU A 17 -9.38 28.51 -16.18
C GLU A 17 -8.03 28.36 -16.92
N LEU A 18 -7.19 27.40 -16.54
CA LEU A 18 -5.98 27.03 -17.28
C LEU A 18 -6.29 25.98 -18.35
N SER A 19 -5.44 25.91 -19.38
CA SER A 19 -5.50 24.82 -20.35
C SER A 19 -5.37 23.46 -19.64
N PRO A 20 -6.23 22.47 -19.94
CA PRO A 20 -6.12 21.12 -19.37
C PRO A 20 -4.72 20.51 -19.56
N CYS A 21 -4.06 20.81 -20.69
CA CYS A 21 -2.72 20.32 -21.00
C CYS A 21 -1.64 20.89 -20.08
N ALA A 22 -1.84 22.08 -19.49
CA ALA A 22 -0.86 22.75 -18.63
C ALA A 22 -0.51 21.95 -17.36
N THR A 23 -1.37 21.00 -16.97
CA THR A 23 -1.18 20.14 -15.80
C THR A 23 -0.98 18.67 -16.16
N ILE A 24 -1.03 18.34 -17.45
CA ILE A 24 -0.71 17.01 -17.99
C ILE A 24 0.75 16.97 -18.45
N GLU A 25 1.20 17.99 -19.18
CA GLU A 25 2.58 18.10 -19.69
C GLU A 25 3.56 18.44 -18.56
N THR A 26 4.49 17.53 -18.26
CA THR A 26 5.49 17.74 -17.20
C THR A 26 6.88 18.07 -17.72
N THR A 27 7.23 17.64 -18.94
CA THR A 27 8.61 17.73 -19.48
C THR A 27 9.13 19.17 -19.52
N LYS A 28 8.42 20.08 -20.18
CA LYS A 28 8.83 21.50 -20.30
C LYS A 28 8.98 22.19 -18.95
N VAL A 29 8.11 21.84 -17.99
CA VAL A 29 8.14 22.41 -16.64
C VAL A 29 9.37 21.92 -15.87
N LEU A 30 9.74 20.65 -16.01
CA LEU A 30 10.94 20.09 -15.40
C LEU A 30 12.22 20.65 -16.03
N GLU A 31 12.28 20.79 -17.35
CA GLU A 31 13.40 21.44 -18.06
C GLU A 31 13.58 22.90 -17.59
N THR A 32 12.47 23.64 -17.47
CA THR A 32 12.50 25.01 -16.94
C THR A 32 12.99 25.06 -15.50
N LEU A 33 12.59 24.08 -14.67
CA LEU A 33 13.05 23.99 -13.29
C LEU A 33 14.55 23.68 -13.22
N GLN A 34 15.06 22.78 -14.06
CA GLN A 34 16.49 22.46 -14.15
C GLN A 34 17.31 23.71 -14.48
N LEU A 35 16.91 24.48 -15.50
CA LEU A 35 17.59 25.72 -15.86
C LEU A 35 17.63 26.72 -14.69
N ARG A 36 16.52 26.88 -13.94
CA ARG A 36 16.48 27.76 -12.77
C ARG A 36 17.40 27.31 -11.64
N LEU A 37 17.59 26.00 -11.47
CA LEU A 37 18.48 25.44 -10.47
C LEU A 37 19.96 25.64 -10.85
N GLU A 38 20.27 25.53 -12.15
CA GLU A 38 21.61 25.82 -12.67
C GLU A 38 21.97 27.31 -12.53
N GLU A 39 21.02 28.21 -12.81
CA GLU A 39 21.19 29.65 -12.65
C GLU A 39 21.27 30.09 -11.18
N ASN A 40 20.59 29.38 -10.28
CA ASN A 40 20.50 29.73 -8.87
C ASN A 40 20.53 28.47 -7.99
N PRO A 41 21.71 28.10 -7.44
CA PRO A 41 21.85 26.97 -6.54
C PRO A 41 21.01 27.09 -5.25
N HIS A 42 20.56 28.29 -4.88
CA HIS A 42 19.73 28.57 -3.71
C HIS A 42 18.23 28.69 -4.03
N TYR A 43 17.79 28.25 -5.20
CA TYR A 43 16.41 28.40 -5.66
C TYR A 43 15.39 27.82 -4.67
N PHE A 44 15.63 26.60 -4.16
CA PHE A 44 14.71 25.96 -3.22
C PHE A 44 14.75 26.61 -1.84
N GLU A 45 15.92 27.03 -1.35
CA GLU A 45 16.09 27.73 -0.09
C GLU A 45 15.33 29.05 -0.10
N GLN A 46 15.47 29.83 -1.17
CA GLN A 46 14.73 31.08 -1.37
C GLN A 46 13.22 30.84 -1.51
N TRP A 47 12.82 29.76 -2.19
CA TRP A 47 11.42 29.40 -2.31
C TRP A 47 10.82 29.03 -0.94
N ILE A 48 11.53 28.23 -0.13
CA ILE A 48 11.14 27.84 1.23
C ILE A 48 11.06 29.08 2.12
N GLU A 49 12.08 29.94 2.08
CA GLU A 49 12.11 31.17 2.85
C GLU A 49 10.89 32.05 2.54
N ARG A 50 10.61 32.30 1.26
CA ARG A 50 9.48 33.14 0.84
C ARG A 50 8.12 32.52 1.12
N ASN A 51 7.91 31.26 0.75
CA ASN A 51 6.57 30.66 0.70
C ASN A 51 6.20 29.88 1.97
N LEU A 52 7.18 29.48 2.78
CA LEU A 52 6.95 28.77 4.04
C LEU A 52 7.38 29.61 5.24
N LEU A 53 8.65 30.03 5.34
CA LEU A 53 9.17 30.69 6.55
C LEU A 53 8.61 32.10 6.76
N ASN A 54 8.55 32.89 5.68
CA ASN A 54 8.09 34.28 5.69
C ASN A 54 6.62 34.43 5.25
N ASN A 55 5.92 33.32 5.01
CA ASN A 55 4.50 33.33 4.69
C ASN A 55 3.64 33.26 5.95
N TYR A 56 3.00 34.36 6.33
CA TYR A 56 2.16 34.43 7.53
C TYR A 56 0.76 33.83 7.35
N HIS A 57 0.37 33.43 6.14
CA HIS A 57 -0.91 32.76 5.88
C HIS A 57 -0.85 31.28 6.28
N ARG A 58 -0.72 31.03 7.59
CA ARG A 58 -0.60 29.70 8.20
C ARG A 58 -1.53 29.53 9.39
N CYS A 59 -1.99 28.30 9.62
CA CYS A 59 -2.80 27.92 10.78
C CYS A 59 -2.14 26.74 11.50
N LEU A 60 -2.00 26.83 12.82
CA LEU A 60 -1.61 25.71 13.67
C LEU A 60 -2.88 25.11 14.27
N VAL A 61 -3.22 23.89 13.86
CA VAL A 61 -4.37 23.14 14.38
C VAL A 61 -3.86 22.06 15.33
N THR A 62 -4.34 22.07 16.57
CA THR A 62 -4.02 21.06 17.58
C THR A 62 -5.27 20.27 17.92
N VAL A 63 -5.26 18.97 17.63
CA VAL A 63 -6.34 18.04 18.01
C VAL A 63 -5.94 17.32 19.29
N LYS A 64 -6.83 17.28 20.28
CA LYS A 64 -6.60 16.61 21.57
C LYS A 64 -7.68 15.57 21.82
N PRO A 65 -7.34 14.39 22.37
CA PRO A 65 -8.34 13.40 22.74
C PRO A 65 -9.26 13.96 23.83
N ASP A 66 -10.56 13.74 23.68
CA ASP A 66 -11.58 14.15 24.64
C ASP A 66 -12.59 13.00 24.80
N PRO A 67 -12.57 12.28 25.94
CA PRO A 67 -13.41 11.10 26.15
C PRO A 67 -14.90 11.43 26.17
N GLU A 68 -15.28 12.69 26.43
CA GLU A 68 -16.67 13.12 26.48
C GLU A 68 -17.16 13.67 25.13
N HIS A 69 -16.30 13.80 24.11
CA HIS A 69 -16.64 14.39 22.82
C HIS A 69 -17.80 13.66 22.13
N GLN A 70 -17.71 12.34 22.03
CA GLN A 70 -18.74 11.52 21.39
C GLN A 70 -20.08 11.64 22.11
N LYS A 71 -20.07 11.61 23.45
CA LYS A 71 -21.28 11.79 24.26
C LYS A 71 -21.91 13.16 24.02
N ARG A 72 -21.14 14.24 24.02
CA ARG A 72 -21.67 15.59 23.74
C ARG A 72 -22.26 15.70 22.32
N GLN A 73 -21.66 15.06 21.31
CA GLN A 73 -22.23 15.02 19.97
C GLN A 73 -23.57 14.26 19.96
N LEU A 74 -23.63 13.08 20.58
CA LEU A 74 -24.86 12.29 20.66
C LEU A 74 -25.97 13.01 21.43
N ASP A 75 -25.64 13.67 22.54
CA ASP A 75 -26.58 14.48 23.31
C ASP A 75 -27.09 15.67 22.50
N ALA A 76 -26.24 16.32 21.70
CA ALA A 76 -26.64 17.41 20.82
C ALA A 76 -27.57 16.93 19.70
N ILE A 77 -27.27 15.79 19.08
CA ILE A 77 -28.13 15.15 18.07
C ILE A 77 -29.48 14.76 18.69
N ALA A 78 -29.48 14.16 19.88
CA ALA A 78 -30.71 13.77 20.58
C ALA A 78 -31.57 14.98 20.95
N LYS A 79 -30.97 16.06 21.45
CA LYS A 79 -31.67 17.32 21.72
C LYS A 79 -32.26 17.94 20.46
N TYR A 80 -31.50 17.94 19.36
CA TYR A 80 -31.99 18.42 18.08
C TYR A 80 -33.19 17.57 17.60
N ALA A 81 -33.08 16.25 17.64
CA ALA A 81 -34.18 15.34 17.30
C ALA A 81 -35.42 15.58 18.18
N GLN A 82 -35.24 15.83 19.48
CA GLN A 82 -36.35 16.19 20.37
C GLN A 82 -37.00 17.52 19.98
N SER A 83 -36.20 18.55 19.67
CA SER A 83 -36.76 19.85 19.25
C SER A 83 -37.60 19.74 17.97
N ILE A 84 -37.18 18.93 17.01
CA ILE A 84 -37.95 18.67 15.78
C ILE A 84 -39.24 17.90 16.11
N THR A 85 -39.17 16.94 17.02
CA THR A 85 -40.33 16.18 17.51
C THR A 85 -41.38 17.09 18.16
N ASP A 86 -40.93 18.02 19.01
CA ASP A 86 -41.79 18.96 19.71
C ASP A 86 -42.42 19.97 18.74
N GLU A 87 -41.65 20.47 17.75
CA GLU A 87 -42.12 21.40 16.71
C GLU A 87 -43.18 20.77 15.79
N LEU A 88 -42.98 19.53 15.36
CA LEU A 88 -43.91 18.80 14.49
C LEU A 88 -45.27 18.52 15.18
N GLY A 89 -45.24 18.32 16.49
CA GLY A 89 -46.40 17.91 17.29
C GLY A 89 -47.04 16.61 16.79
N LYS A 90 -48.21 16.26 17.34
CA LYS A 90 -48.86 14.95 17.07
C LYS A 90 -49.22 14.72 15.60
N LYS A 91 -49.64 15.78 14.88
CA LYS A 91 -50.03 15.67 13.47
C LYS A 91 -48.82 15.51 12.56
N GLY A 92 -47.75 16.27 12.81
CA GLY A 92 -46.50 16.15 12.06
C GLY A 92 -45.82 14.81 12.27
N LEU A 93 -45.81 14.29 13.50
CA LEU A 93 -45.27 12.95 13.80
C LEU A 93 -46.02 11.84 13.07
N LYS A 94 -47.36 11.91 13.01
CA LYS A 94 -48.14 10.93 12.26
C LYS A 94 -47.83 10.98 10.76
N ALA A 95 -47.69 12.18 10.19
CA ALA A 95 -47.31 12.34 8.78
C ALA A 95 -45.90 11.80 8.51
N LEU A 96 -44.95 12.01 9.42
CA LEU A 96 -43.59 11.45 9.31
C LEU A 96 -43.60 9.91 9.38
N GLU A 97 -44.42 9.33 10.26
CA GLU A 97 -44.60 7.88 10.34
C GLU A 97 -45.16 7.31 9.02
N GLU A 98 -46.19 7.94 8.45
CA GLU A 98 -46.75 7.57 7.15
C GLU A 98 -45.70 7.70 6.02
N GLN A 99 -44.87 8.74 6.03
CA GLN A 99 -43.77 8.91 5.07
C GLN A 99 -42.70 7.82 5.22
N ASN A 100 -42.31 7.47 6.46
CA ASN A 100 -41.34 6.42 6.73
C ASN A 100 -41.87 5.05 6.32
N GLN A 101 -43.16 4.76 6.55
CA GLN A 101 -43.81 3.54 6.08
C GLN A 101 -43.77 3.47 4.54
N ARG A 102 -44.16 4.55 3.86
CA ARG A 102 -44.07 4.63 2.40
C ARG A 102 -42.64 4.44 1.88
N PHE A 103 -41.65 5.00 2.56
CA PHE A 103 -40.24 4.84 2.20
C PHE A 103 -39.76 3.39 2.39
N MET A 104 -40.11 2.74 3.49
CA MET A 104 -39.78 1.33 3.72
C MET A 104 -40.45 0.40 2.71
N GLU A 105 -41.69 0.70 2.30
CA GLU A 105 -42.37 -0.03 1.24
C GLU A 105 -41.67 0.17 -0.10
N PHE A 106 -41.24 1.39 -0.42
CA PHE A 106 -40.46 1.70 -1.61
C PHE A 106 -39.12 0.95 -1.64
N GLU A 107 -38.35 0.91 -0.54
CA GLU A 107 -37.09 0.16 -0.48
C GLU A 107 -37.28 -1.36 -0.64
N LYS A 108 -38.41 -1.89 -0.18
CA LYS A 108 -38.76 -3.32 -0.33
C LYS A 108 -39.32 -3.64 -1.71
N GLN A 109 -39.86 -2.65 -2.40
CA GLN A 109 -40.41 -2.82 -3.73
C GLN A 109 -39.26 -2.98 -4.72
N GLY A 110 -39.10 -4.18 -5.27
CA GLY A 110 -38.15 -4.40 -6.35
C GLY A 110 -38.51 -3.59 -7.60
N ASP A 111 -37.50 -3.27 -8.41
CA ASP A 111 -37.71 -2.58 -9.68
C ASP A 111 -38.62 -3.38 -10.63
N ASP A 112 -39.46 -2.67 -11.38
CA ASP A 112 -40.31 -3.27 -12.39
C ASP A 112 -39.46 -3.95 -13.49
N PRO A 113 -39.77 -5.18 -13.91
CA PRO A 113 -39.01 -5.87 -14.95
C PRO A 113 -38.93 -5.13 -16.29
N GLN A 114 -39.94 -4.35 -16.67
CA GLN A 114 -39.89 -3.54 -17.90
C GLN A 114 -38.93 -2.36 -17.73
N ALA A 115 -38.93 -1.71 -16.56
CA ALA A 115 -37.96 -0.67 -16.22
C ALA A 115 -36.52 -1.21 -16.22
N LEU A 116 -36.27 -2.37 -15.60
CA LEU A 116 -34.97 -3.04 -15.65
C LEU A 116 -34.53 -3.37 -17.09
N ALA A 117 -35.48 -3.73 -17.97
CA ALA A 117 -35.20 -4.01 -19.38
C ALA A 117 -34.78 -2.78 -20.20
N THR A 118 -35.00 -1.55 -19.68
CA THR A 118 -34.52 -0.31 -20.33
C THR A 118 -33.03 -0.04 -20.08
N ILE A 119 -32.42 -0.70 -19.09
CA ILE A 119 -31.01 -0.50 -18.77
C ILE A 119 -30.17 -1.17 -19.86
N PRO A 120 -29.30 -0.42 -20.57
CA PRO A 120 -28.45 -1.01 -21.61
C PRO A 120 -27.51 -2.04 -20.99
N ARG A 121 -27.41 -3.22 -21.64
CA ARG A 121 -26.57 -4.33 -21.19
C ARG A 121 -25.75 -4.87 -22.36
N LEU A 122 -24.57 -5.39 -22.04
CA LEU A 122 -23.80 -6.18 -23.00
C LEU A 122 -24.48 -7.53 -23.23
N HIS A 123 -24.35 -8.04 -24.45
CA HIS A 123 -24.71 -9.40 -24.79
C HIS A 123 -23.53 -10.33 -24.54
N LEU A 124 -23.80 -11.62 -24.30
CA LEU A 124 -22.75 -12.64 -24.19
C LEU A 124 -21.85 -12.68 -25.44
N ALA A 125 -22.39 -12.33 -26.61
CA ALA A 125 -21.65 -12.25 -27.86
C ALA A 125 -20.65 -11.09 -27.91
N ASP A 126 -20.79 -10.07 -27.05
CA ASP A 126 -19.85 -8.95 -26.94
C ASP A 126 -18.60 -9.32 -26.11
N LEU A 127 -18.63 -10.46 -25.42
CA LEU A 127 -17.52 -10.94 -24.60
C LEU A 127 -16.53 -11.79 -25.43
N PRO A 128 -15.22 -11.61 -25.24
CA PRO A 128 -14.22 -12.44 -25.91
C PRO A 128 -14.37 -13.91 -25.47
N LYS A 129 -14.41 -14.83 -26.45
CA LYS A 129 -14.53 -16.28 -26.19
C LYS A 129 -13.23 -16.92 -25.68
N GLN A 130 -12.10 -16.23 -25.86
CA GLN A 130 -10.79 -16.72 -25.49
C GLN A 130 -10.14 -15.73 -24.52
N ILE A 131 -9.49 -16.28 -23.50
CA ILE A 131 -8.67 -15.49 -22.58
C ILE A 131 -7.31 -15.19 -23.22
N ARG A 132 -6.73 -14.04 -22.87
CA ARG A 132 -5.35 -13.76 -23.22
C ARG A 132 -4.45 -14.61 -22.33
N LEU A 133 -3.65 -15.49 -22.94
CA LEU A 133 -2.70 -16.33 -22.21
C LEU A 133 -1.61 -15.46 -21.56
N ASN A 134 -1.21 -15.84 -20.35
CA ASN A 134 -0.12 -15.21 -19.61
C ASN A 134 1.14 -16.09 -19.74
N THR A 135 1.77 -16.08 -20.91
CA THR A 135 2.94 -16.89 -21.23
C THR A 135 4.24 -16.26 -20.74
N HIS A 136 5.14 -17.10 -20.25
CA HIS A 136 6.47 -16.72 -19.78
C HIS A 136 7.49 -17.67 -20.39
N GLU A 137 8.68 -17.16 -20.69
CA GLU A 137 9.86 -17.98 -20.90
C GLU A 137 10.36 -18.44 -19.53
N HIS A 138 10.63 -19.74 -19.39
CA HIS A 138 11.19 -20.32 -18.17
C HIS A 138 12.66 -20.64 -18.42
N ILE A 139 13.53 -20.05 -17.60
CA ILE A 139 14.97 -20.29 -17.63
C ILE A 139 15.47 -20.65 -16.23
N LEU A 140 16.58 -21.39 -16.19
CA LEU A 140 17.28 -21.70 -14.95
C LEU A 140 18.53 -20.83 -14.83
N CYS A 141 18.58 -19.98 -13.81
CA CYS A 141 19.74 -19.16 -13.50
C CYS A 141 20.25 -19.51 -12.09
N GLY A 142 21.53 -19.90 -11.98
CA GLY A 142 22.10 -20.32 -10.69
C GLY A 142 21.37 -21.49 -10.02
N GLY A 143 20.65 -22.30 -10.80
CA GLY A 143 19.82 -23.42 -10.33
C GLY A 143 18.46 -23.00 -9.76
N GLN A 144 18.01 -21.76 -9.98
CA GLN A 144 16.70 -21.25 -9.55
C GLN A 144 15.83 -20.88 -10.74
N ASP A 145 14.52 -20.93 -10.54
CA ASP A 145 13.53 -20.59 -11.56
C ASP A 145 13.51 -19.09 -11.81
N VAL A 146 13.64 -18.72 -13.09
CA VAL A 146 13.43 -17.36 -13.56
C VAL A 146 12.39 -17.39 -14.66
N TYR A 147 11.34 -16.61 -14.49
CA TYR A 147 10.27 -16.44 -15.47
C TYR A 147 10.42 -15.08 -16.15
N VAL A 148 10.64 -15.09 -17.45
CA VAL A 148 10.82 -13.86 -18.23
C VAL A 148 9.61 -13.62 -19.11
N ARG A 149 9.15 -12.38 -19.13
CA ARG A 149 8.04 -11.96 -19.97
C ARG A 149 8.43 -10.77 -20.82
N SER A 150 8.40 -10.95 -22.13
CA SER A 150 8.53 -9.83 -23.05
C SER A 150 7.18 -9.09 -23.19
N LEU A 151 7.17 -7.80 -22.87
CA LEU A 151 6.08 -6.87 -23.14
C LEU A 151 6.68 -5.50 -23.46
N PHE A 152 5.96 -4.69 -24.22
CA PHE A 152 6.32 -3.28 -24.38
C PHE A 152 6.22 -2.57 -23.02
N CYS A 153 7.36 -2.28 -22.42
CA CYS A 153 7.53 -1.68 -21.10
C CYS A 153 8.15 -0.28 -21.16
N ASN A 154 8.48 0.20 -22.36
CA ASN A 154 9.01 1.55 -22.59
C ASN A 154 10.30 1.79 -21.78
N GLN A 155 11.25 0.86 -21.91
CA GLN A 155 12.57 0.88 -21.27
C GLN A 155 12.56 0.72 -19.74
N ILE A 156 11.44 0.28 -19.16
CA ILE A 156 11.33 -0.08 -17.75
C ILE A 156 11.46 -1.59 -17.59
N VAL A 157 12.37 -2.03 -16.73
CA VAL A 157 12.42 -3.41 -16.28
C VAL A 157 11.58 -3.53 -15.00
N TYR A 158 10.71 -4.53 -14.94
CA TYR A 158 9.98 -4.90 -13.73
C TYR A 158 10.57 -6.19 -13.20
N ALA A 159 10.96 -6.21 -11.92
CA ALA A 159 11.55 -7.36 -11.29
C ALA A 159 10.82 -7.71 -9.98
N ASP A 160 10.38 -8.96 -9.89
CA ASP A 160 9.83 -9.55 -8.68
C ASP A 160 10.76 -10.68 -8.23
N PHE A 161 11.21 -10.62 -6.97
CA PHE A 161 11.95 -11.69 -6.30
C PHE A 161 11.07 -12.27 -5.21
N ALA A 162 10.55 -13.45 -5.45
CA ALA A 162 9.80 -14.21 -4.46
C ALA A 162 10.75 -15.10 -3.66
N ILE A 163 10.68 -15.01 -2.34
CA ILE A 163 11.49 -15.76 -1.38
C ILE A 163 10.53 -16.68 -0.62
N ARG A 164 10.71 -17.99 -0.78
CA ARG A 164 9.88 -18.99 -0.11
C ARG A 164 10.14 -19.03 1.40
N LEU A 165 9.06 -19.16 2.17
CA LEU A 165 9.04 -19.11 3.63
C LEU A 165 8.57 -20.43 4.28
N ASP A 166 8.51 -21.51 3.51
CA ASP A 166 7.89 -22.79 3.86
C ASP A 166 8.50 -23.54 5.06
N ASP A 167 9.76 -23.28 5.38
CA ASP A 167 10.49 -23.90 6.50
C ASP A 167 10.61 -22.98 7.73
N LEU A 168 9.94 -21.84 7.73
CA LEU A 168 9.94 -20.92 8.87
C LEU A 168 9.06 -21.47 9.99
N GLN A 169 9.56 -21.35 11.22
CA GLN A 169 8.81 -21.61 12.45
C GLN A 169 7.72 -20.54 12.62
N GLU A 170 6.68 -20.82 13.41
CA GLU A 170 5.58 -19.88 13.65
C GLU A 170 6.06 -18.50 14.13
N ARG A 171 7.02 -18.46 15.06
CA ARG A 171 7.62 -17.20 15.53
C ARG A 171 8.43 -16.48 14.45
N GLU A 172 9.13 -17.21 13.59
CA GLU A 172 9.86 -16.61 12.47
C GLU A 172 8.89 -16.00 11.45
N LEU A 173 7.80 -16.70 11.13
CA LEU A 173 6.74 -16.20 10.24
C LEU A 173 6.10 -14.91 10.78
N LEU A 174 5.74 -14.89 12.08
CA LEU A 174 5.14 -13.74 12.75
C LEU A 174 6.06 -12.49 12.71
N LEU A 175 7.37 -12.70 12.64
CA LEU A 175 8.36 -11.64 12.50
C LEU A 175 8.55 -11.15 11.06
N ILE A 176 8.11 -11.88 10.03
CA ILE A 176 8.35 -11.49 8.63
C ILE A 176 7.74 -10.12 8.31
N PRO A 177 6.47 -9.79 8.63
CA PRO A 177 5.92 -8.47 8.32
C PRO A 177 6.68 -7.33 9.01
N PHE A 178 7.22 -7.58 10.20
CA PHE A 178 8.09 -6.62 10.89
C PHE A 178 9.45 -6.50 10.21
N TYR A 179 10.05 -7.63 9.84
CA TYR A 179 11.33 -7.72 9.12
C TYR A 179 11.28 -6.98 7.77
N THR A 180 10.24 -7.20 6.96
CA THR A 180 10.10 -6.54 5.66
C THR A 180 10.02 -5.02 5.80
N ARG A 181 9.31 -4.53 6.81
CA ARG A 181 9.24 -3.10 7.14
C ARG A 181 10.58 -2.56 7.63
N LEU A 182 11.28 -3.30 8.49
CA LEU A 182 12.58 -2.90 9.02
C LEU A 182 13.64 -2.79 7.93
N VAL A 183 13.70 -3.74 6.99
CA VAL A 183 14.64 -3.68 5.85
C VAL A 183 14.43 -2.41 5.01
N GLN A 184 13.17 -1.97 4.87
CA GLN A 184 12.83 -0.73 4.16
C GLN A 184 13.13 0.55 4.96
N MET A 185 13.37 0.44 6.27
CA MET A 185 13.52 1.57 7.20
C MET A 185 14.85 1.55 7.97
N THR A 186 15.85 0.83 7.47
CA THR A 186 17.15 0.71 8.14
C THR A 186 18.33 1.14 7.24
N GLY A 187 19.51 1.22 7.83
CA GLY A 187 20.77 1.47 7.13
C GLY A 187 21.37 0.22 6.49
N LEU A 188 22.40 0.43 5.68
CA LEU A 188 23.13 -0.62 4.97
C LEU A 188 24.62 -0.31 5.02
N ARG A 189 25.45 -1.20 5.57
CA ARG A 189 26.91 -0.99 5.74
C ARG A 189 27.24 0.35 6.43
N ASP A 190 27.86 1.31 5.75
CA ASP A 190 28.15 2.64 6.31
C ASP A 190 27.05 3.68 6.02
N MET A 191 26.02 3.31 5.26
CA MET A 191 24.90 4.19 4.91
C MET A 191 23.86 4.21 6.03
N SER A 192 23.40 5.41 6.36
CA SER A 192 22.21 5.65 7.17
C SER A 192 20.93 5.36 6.38
N TYR A 193 19.80 5.17 7.08
CA TYR A 193 18.50 4.97 6.45
C TYR A 193 18.15 6.03 5.38
N PRO A 194 18.30 7.35 5.62
CA PRO A 194 18.02 8.35 4.58
C PRO A 194 18.90 8.21 3.33
N GLN A 195 20.16 7.79 3.48
CA GLN A 195 21.05 7.55 2.35
C GLN A 195 20.62 6.31 1.56
N VAL A 196 20.22 5.23 2.23
CA VAL A 196 19.67 4.03 1.57
C VAL A 196 18.39 4.38 0.81
N ALA A 197 17.46 5.08 1.46
CA ALA A 197 16.20 5.50 0.85
C ALA A 197 16.43 6.41 -0.38
N ASN A 198 17.38 7.34 -0.32
CA ASN A 198 17.73 8.18 -1.45
C ASN A 198 18.39 7.38 -2.58
N LYS A 199 19.25 6.41 -2.26
CA LYS A 199 19.88 5.55 -3.27
C LYS A 199 18.85 4.66 -3.97
N LEU A 200 17.91 4.06 -3.24
CA LEU A 200 16.78 3.33 -3.82
C LEU A 200 15.95 4.21 -4.75
N LYS A 201 15.59 5.44 -4.33
CA LYS A 201 14.83 6.38 -5.18
C LYS A 201 15.59 6.83 -6.43
N HIS A 202 16.92 6.82 -6.39
CA HIS A 202 17.74 7.19 -7.52
C HIS A 202 17.83 6.05 -8.54
N LEU A 203 17.99 4.82 -8.07
CA LEU A 203 18.18 3.63 -8.91
C LEU A 203 16.85 3.01 -9.38
N THR A 204 15.79 3.15 -8.59
CA THR A 204 14.51 2.48 -8.82
C THR A 204 13.37 3.49 -8.90
N GLY A 205 12.39 3.20 -9.75
CA GLY A 205 11.13 3.94 -9.78
C GLY A 205 10.18 3.54 -8.65
N ASP A 206 10.40 2.38 -8.03
CA ASP A 206 9.73 1.92 -6.81
C ASP A 206 10.46 0.69 -6.23
N PHE A 207 10.40 0.50 -4.91
CA PHE A 207 10.91 -0.68 -4.21
C PHE A 207 9.94 -1.04 -3.08
N ASN A 208 9.38 -2.25 -3.12
CA ASN A 208 8.48 -2.76 -2.11
C ASN A 208 8.93 -4.12 -1.64
N LEU A 209 8.98 -4.31 -0.32
CA LEU A 209 9.20 -5.61 0.30
C LEU A 209 7.99 -5.93 1.18
N PHE A 210 7.29 -7.03 0.89
CA PHE A 210 6.05 -7.40 1.56
C PHE A 210 5.85 -8.92 1.58
N VAL A 211 4.82 -9.38 2.30
CA VAL A 211 4.44 -10.79 2.35
C VAL A 211 3.17 -10.97 1.55
N GLU A 212 3.12 -12.04 0.77
CA GLU A 212 1.92 -12.44 0.05
C GLU A 212 1.59 -13.89 0.37
N LEU A 213 0.29 -14.12 0.53
CA LEU A 213 -0.29 -15.37 0.95
C LEU A 213 -1.31 -15.80 -0.10
N GLY A 214 -1.36 -17.09 -0.40
CA GLY A 214 -2.30 -17.62 -1.35
C GLY A 214 -2.47 -19.13 -1.24
N THR A 215 -3.30 -19.65 -2.11
CA THR A 215 -3.49 -21.09 -2.29
C THR A 215 -3.22 -21.40 -3.76
N SER A 216 -2.38 -22.40 -4.00
CA SER A 216 -2.06 -22.84 -5.36
C SER A 216 -3.28 -23.44 -6.05
N ALA A 217 -3.20 -23.66 -7.37
CA ALA A 217 -4.24 -24.37 -8.12
C ALA A 217 -4.43 -25.83 -7.67
N GLU A 218 -3.48 -26.37 -6.88
CA GLU A 218 -3.50 -27.71 -6.30
C GLU A 218 -3.88 -27.68 -4.81
N ASP A 219 -4.57 -26.62 -4.36
CA ASP A 219 -5.02 -26.42 -2.98
C ASP A 219 -3.91 -26.43 -1.91
N THR A 220 -2.68 -26.10 -2.29
CA THR A 220 -1.56 -25.99 -1.36
C THR A 220 -1.41 -24.55 -0.85
N PRO A 221 -1.37 -24.31 0.48
CA PRO A 221 -1.03 -23.00 1.03
C PRO A 221 0.35 -22.54 0.59
N VAL A 222 0.47 -21.28 0.20
CA VAL A 222 1.72 -20.68 -0.27
C VAL A 222 1.89 -19.33 0.41
N THR A 223 3.03 -19.17 1.10
CA THR A 223 3.41 -17.93 1.77
C THR A 223 4.81 -17.54 1.29
N MET A 224 4.93 -16.34 0.72
CA MET A 224 6.18 -15.85 0.13
C MET A 224 6.44 -14.42 0.57
N MET A 225 7.72 -14.09 0.77
CA MET A 225 8.16 -12.70 0.84
C MET A 225 8.51 -12.23 -0.57
N LEU A 226 7.94 -11.10 -1.00
CA LEU A 226 8.13 -10.54 -2.33
C LEU A 226 8.88 -9.22 -2.25
N CYS A 227 9.97 -9.14 -2.99
CA CYS A 227 10.64 -7.89 -3.33
C CYS A 227 10.21 -7.49 -4.74
N ARG A 228 9.37 -6.47 -4.87
CA ARG A 228 8.89 -5.92 -6.15
C ARG A 228 9.54 -4.58 -6.42
N THR A 229 10.15 -4.44 -7.58
CA THR A 229 10.77 -3.19 -8.01
C THR A 229 10.61 -2.95 -9.50
N LYS A 230 10.74 -1.69 -9.89
CA LYS A 230 10.85 -1.28 -11.29
C LYS A 230 11.96 -0.26 -11.43
N MET A 231 12.68 -0.31 -12.53
CA MET A 231 13.82 0.57 -12.79
C MET A 231 13.96 0.81 -14.29
N LEU A 232 14.70 1.84 -14.66
CA LEU A 232 15.09 2.00 -16.07
C LEU A 232 16.07 0.89 -16.44
N ARG A 233 16.08 0.50 -17.72
CA ARG A 233 17.01 -0.50 -18.25
C ARG A 233 18.46 -0.18 -17.89
N GLU A 234 18.85 1.08 -17.99
CA GLU A 234 20.21 1.55 -17.72
C GLU A 234 20.64 1.40 -16.25
N ASP A 235 19.69 1.42 -15.32
CA ASP A 235 19.94 1.30 -13.88
C ASP A 235 19.86 -0.15 -13.37
N PHE A 236 19.52 -1.11 -14.23
CA PHE A 236 19.18 -2.47 -13.82
C PHE A 236 20.29 -3.17 -13.02
N GLU A 237 21.51 -3.22 -13.55
CA GLU A 237 22.63 -3.92 -12.91
C GLU A 237 22.96 -3.34 -11.53
N GLU A 238 23.06 -2.01 -11.44
CA GLU A 238 23.36 -1.32 -10.19
C GLU A 238 22.20 -1.47 -9.19
N SER A 239 20.95 -1.38 -9.65
CA SER A 239 19.75 -1.61 -8.83
C SER A 239 19.74 -3.01 -8.24
N MET A 240 20.00 -4.03 -9.05
CA MET A 240 20.00 -5.42 -8.62
C MET A 240 21.09 -5.70 -7.58
N GLN A 241 22.29 -5.16 -7.80
CA GLN A 241 23.37 -5.30 -6.83
C GLN A 241 23.02 -4.61 -5.51
N PHE A 242 22.44 -3.41 -5.56
CA PHE A 242 22.06 -2.66 -4.36
C PHE A 242 20.91 -3.35 -3.60
N ILE A 243 19.91 -3.88 -4.30
CA ILE A 243 18.80 -4.63 -3.69
C ILE A 243 19.32 -5.94 -3.05
N ALA A 244 20.21 -6.66 -3.73
CA ALA A 244 20.83 -7.85 -3.17
C ALA A 244 21.62 -7.52 -1.89
N ASP A 245 22.43 -6.45 -1.91
CA ASP A 245 23.14 -5.97 -0.73
C ASP A 245 22.18 -5.62 0.41
N LEU A 246 21.07 -4.94 0.10
CA LEU A 246 20.05 -4.57 1.08
C LEU A 246 19.39 -5.80 1.73
N LEU A 247 18.92 -6.75 0.92
CA LEU A 247 18.27 -7.96 1.44
C LEU A 247 19.20 -8.82 2.29
N LEU A 248 20.50 -8.84 1.96
CA LEU A 248 21.50 -9.67 2.63
C LEU A 248 22.18 -8.99 3.82
N GLN A 249 22.28 -7.65 3.84
CA GLN A 249 23.16 -6.92 4.75
C GLN A 249 22.51 -5.68 5.39
N ALA A 250 21.20 -5.50 5.26
CA ALA A 250 20.47 -4.48 6.03
C ALA A 250 20.77 -4.60 7.53
N LYS A 251 20.92 -3.46 8.21
CA LYS A 251 21.16 -3.39 9.67
C LYS A 251 19.89 -3.71 10.45
N VAL A 252 19.51 -4.98 10.46
CA VAL A 252 18.29 -5.46 11.14
C VAL A 252 18.47 -5.59 12.65
N ASP A 253 19.65 -5.26 13.17
CA ASP A 253 20.02 -5.21 14.59
C ASP A 253 20.15 -3.79 15.15
N ASP A 254 19.91 -2.75 14.34
CA ASP A 254 19.92 -1.36 14.81
C ASP A 254 18.72 -1.13 15.75
N LEU A 255 18.99 -1.16 17.06
CA LEU A 255 17.98 -1.00 18.11
C LEU A 255 17.18 0.30 17.97
N LYS A 256 17.79 1.38 17.45
CA LYS A 256 17.07 2.64 17.23
C LYS A 256 16.04 2.49 16.12
N GLN A 257 16.41 1.82 15.03
CA GLN A 257 15.49 1.56 13.92
C GLN A 257 14.42 0.54 14.29
N ILE A 258 14.78 -0.54 15.00
CA ILE A 258 13.79 -1.52 15.50
C ILE A 258 12.73 -0.80 16.34
N LYS A 259 13.14 0.05 17.30
CA LYS A 259 12.21 0.81 18.14
C LYS A 259 11.34 1.76 17.31
N LEU A 260 11.93 2.47 16.36
CA LEU A 260 11.20 3.38 15.47
C LEU A 260 10.16 2.64 14.64
N VAL A 261 10.55 1.53 14.01
CA VAL A 261 9.70 0.71 13.15
C VAL A 261 8.59 0.06 13.97
N LEU A 262 8.88 -0.44 15.18
CA LEU A 262 7.88 -1.03 16.08
C LEU A 262 6.80 -0.01 16.44
N ASN A 263 7.21 1.19 16.86
CA ASN A 263 6.26 2.26 17.20
C ASN A 263 5.46 2.72 15.97
N ASN A 264 6.12 2.86 14.82
CA ASN A 264 5.45 3.23 13.58
C ASN A 264 4.43 2.16 13.16
N TYR A 265 4.77 0.88 13.31
CA TYR A 265 3.88 -0.21 12.91
C TYR A 265 2.66 -0.34 13.85
N ARG A 266 2.84 -0.16 15.16
CA ARG A 266 1.73 -0.10 16.13
C ARG A 266 0.76 1.03 15.82
N THR A 267 1.29 2.23 15.55
CA THR A 267 0.46 3.39 15.18
C THR A 267 -0.35 3.11 13.91
N ASP A 268 0.28 2.52 12.88
CA ASP A 268 -0.41 2.17 11.64
C ASP A 268 -1.56 1.17 11.89
N PHE A 269 -1.37 0.18 12.77
CA PHE A 269 -2.46 -0.74 13.17
C PHE A 269 -3.57 -0.02 13.92
N ALA A 270 -3.25 0.83 14.90
CA ALA A 270 -4.23 1.59 15.66
C ALA A 270 -5.11 2.49 14.76
N ASP A 271 -4.48 3.14 13.77
CA ASP A 271 -5.19 3.93 12.77
C ASP A 271 -6.04 3.02 11.86
N SER A 272 -5.45 1.96 11.32
CA SER A 272 -6.10 1.07 10.34
C SER A 272 -7.30 0.33 10.92
N VAL A 273 -7.24 -0.14 12.17
CA VAL A 273 -8.35 -0.86 12.81
C VAL A 273 -9.58 0.03 12.92
N THR A 274 -9.40 1.34 13.16
CA THR A 274 -10.51 2.29 13.27
C THR A 274 -11.23 2.49 11.92
N TYR A 275 -10.49 2.58 10.80
CA TYR A 275 -11.07 2.83 9.48
C TYR A 275 -11.48 1.55 8.73
N ALA A 276 -10.88 0.40 9.04
CA ALA A 276 -11.06 -0.87 8.34
C ALA A 276 -11.52 -2.00 9.26
N ALA A 277 -12.27 -1.69 10.34
CA ALA A 277 -12.71 -2.68 11.34
C ALA A 277 -13.41 -3.92 10.74
N HIS A 278 -14.18 -3.75 9.67
CA HIS A 278 -14.83 -4.86 8.96
C HIS A 278 -13.82 -5.85 8.35
N SER A 279 -12.69 -5.37 7.84
CA SER A 279 -11.63 -6.21 7.29
C SER A 279 -10.96 -7.03 8.39
N PHE A 280 -10.64 -6.42 9.53
CA PHE A 280 -10.10 -7.13 10.70
C PHE A 280 -11.08 -8.17 11.25
N ALA A 281 -12.36 -7.82 11.36
CA ALA A 281 -13.40 -8.76 11.79
C ALA A 281 -13.54 -9.94 10.81
N SER A 282 -13.49 -9.66 9.49
CA SER A 282 -13.54 -10.70 8.46
C SER A 282 -12.33 -11.62 8.55
N LEU A 283 -11.13 -11.09 8.74
CA LEU A 283 -9.91 -11.87 8.82
C LEU A 283 -9.92 -12.79 10.05
N ALA A 284 -10.23 -12.23 11.23
CA ALA A 284 -10.36 -12.98 12.47
C ALA A 284 -11.43 -14.08 12.38
N ALA A 285 -12.61 -13.77 11.83
CA ALA A 285 -13.68 -14.75 11.63
C ALA A 285 -13.29 -15.84 10.63
N SER A 286 -12.51 -15.49 9.60
CA SER A 286 -12.09 -16.42 8.56
C SER A 286 -10.95 -17.34 8.98
N SER A 287 -10.15 -16.95 9.98
CA SER A 287 -8.95 -17.68 10.43
C SER A 287 -9.15 -19.17 10.72
N VAL A 288 -10.38 -19.61 11.01
CA VAL A 288 -10.72 -21.01 11.31
C VAL A 288 -11.03 -21.88 10.08
N PHE A 289 -11.18 -21.30 8.88
CA PHE A 289 -11.60 -22.08 7.70
C PHE A 289 -10.44 -22.67 6.90
N SER A 290 -9.23 -22.11 6.96
CA SER A 290 -8.06 -22.67 6.26
C SER A 290 -6.72 -22.21 6.86
N PRO A 291 -5.63 -22.98 6.64
CA PRO A 291 -4.29 -22.59 7.11
C PRO A 291 -3.85 -21.21 6.61
N ILE A 292 -4.16 -20.86 5.35
CA ILE A 292 -3.76 -19.58 4.79
C ILE A 292 -4.54 -18.40 5.40
N GLN A 293 -5.80 -18.63 5.82
CA GLN A 293 -6.58 -17.62 6.53
C GLN A 293 -6.11 -17.46 7.97
N TYR A 294 -5.70 -18.55 8.63
CA TYR A 294 -5.01 -18.48 9.92
C TYR A 294 -3.73 -17.64 9.80
N GLU A 295 -2.84 -17.98 8.86
CA GLU A 295 -1.62 -17.20 8.62
C GLU A 295 -1.92 -15.73 8.25
N GLY A 296 -2.96 -15.48 7.47
CA GLY A 296 -3.40 -14.11 7.16
C GLY A 296 -3.71 -13.29 8.43
N GLU A 297 -4.48 -13.85 9.37
CA GLU A 297 -4.76 -13.24 10.67
C GLU A 297 -3.49 -13.05 11.50
N GLN A 298 -2.61 -14.04 11.52
CA GLN A 298 -1.33 -13.97 12.23
C GLN A 298 -0.45 -12.85 11.69
N LEU A 299 -0.38 -12.64 10.36
CA LEU A 299 0.58 -11.72 9.74
C LEU A 299 0.03 -10.30 9.48
N SER A 300 -1.29 -10.13 9.43
CA SER A 300 -1.92 -8.85 9.05
C SER A 300 -3.15 -8.47 9.88
N GLY A 301 -3.58 -9.34 10.80
CA GLY A 301 -4.80 -9.15 11.58
C GLY A 301 -4.58 -8.59 12.98
N LEU A 302 -5.58 -8.80 13.83
CA LEU A 302 -5.54 -8.38 15.23
C LEU A 302 -4.49 -9.17 16.01
N HIS A 303 -4.24 -10.43 15.63
CA HIS A 303 -3.17 -11.20 16.24
C HIS A 303 -1.79 -10.56 16.01
N GLN A 304 -1.51 -10.11 14.77
CA GLN A 304 -0.28 -9.38 14.49
C GLN A 304 -0.18 -8.10 15.32
N TRP A 305 -1.27 -7.35 15.42
CA TRP A 305 -1.29 -6.13 16.21
C TRP A 305 -0.98 -6.41 17.68
N PHE A 306 -1.66 -7.38 18.31
CA PHE A 306 -1.41 -7.72 19.71
C PHE A 306 -0.03 -8.32 19.95
N PHE A 307 0.51 -9.08 18.99
CA PHE A 307 1.91 -9.49 19.03
C PHE A 307 2.83 -8.26 19.07
N LEU A 308 2.65 -7.29 18.17
CA LEU A 308 3.44 -6.08 18.18
C LEU A 308 3.27 -5.30 19.47
N GLU A 309 2.07 -5.15 20.03
CA GLU A 309 1.82 -4.49 21.33
C GLU A 309 2.50 -5.21 22.51
N SER A 310 2.71 -6.51 22.41
CA SER A 310 3.33 -7.30 23.48
C SER A 310 4.85 -7.10 23.64
N LEU A 311 5.52 -6.48 22.66
CA LEU A 311 6.98 -6.30 22.64
C LEU A 311 7.43 -5.03 23.39
N ASP A 312 8.16 -5.17 24.50
CA ASP A 312 8.62 -4.02 25.28
C ASP A 312 10.03 -3.55 24.89
N GLU A 313 10.47 -2.40 25.43
CA GLU A 313 11.83 -1.90 25.21
C GLU A 313 12.92 -2.88 25.68
N SER A 314 12.61 -3.72 26.68
CA SER A 314 13.51 -4.78 27.16
C SER A 314 13.73 -5.89 26.14
N ASP A 315 12.79 -6.10 25.21
CA ASP A 315 12.83 -7.19 24.25
C ASP A 315 13.65 -6.85 22.99
N LEU A 316 13.96 -5.56 22.78
CA LEU A 316 14.59 -5.08 21.54
C LEU A 316 15.92 -5.79 21.24
N SER A 317 16.73 -6.10 22.25
CA SER A 317 18.01 -6.80 22.08
C SER A 317 17.81 -8.27 21.67
N SER A 318 16.79 -8.94 22.23
CA SER A 318 16.43 -10.31 21.81
C SER A 318 15.90 -10.29 20.39
N LEU A 319 14.98 -9.37 20.10
CA LEU A 319 14.37 -9.18 18.79
C LEU A 319 15.42 -8.91 17.70
N ALA A 320 16.41 -8.06 17.98
CA ALA A 320 17.54 -7.82 17.08
C ALA A 320 18.29 -9.13 16.74
N THR A 321 18.54 -9.97 17.75
CA THR A 321 19.20 -11.26 17.55
C THR A 321 18.36 -12.20 16.70
N GLU A 322 17.05 -12.27 16.95
CA GLU A 322 16.10 -13.06 16.18
C GLU A 322 16.02 -12.60 14.72
N LEU A 323 16.01 -11.29 14.47
CA LEU A 323 15.99 -10.71 13.13
C LEU A 323 17.28 -10.98 12.36
N GLN A 324 18.44 -10.96 13.03
CA GLN A 324 19.71 -11.36 12.40
C GLN A 324 19.73 -12.84 12.04
N MET A 325 19.19 -13.71 12.90
CA MET A 325 19.06 -15.14 12.59
C MET A 325 18.11 -15.35 11.42
N LEU A 326 16.98 -14.63 11.40
CA LEU A 326 16.00 -14.66 10.32
C LEU A 326 16.62 -14.19 9.00
N GLN A 327 17.33 -13.05 8.99
CA GLN A 327 18.03 -12.54 7.82
C GLN A 327 19.01 -13.58 7.25
N LYS A 328 19.81 -14.23 8.11
CA LYS A 328 20.73 -15.29 7.69
C LYS A 328 20.01 -16.50 7.10
N LYS A 329 18.86 -16.88 7.65
CA LYS A 329 18.03 -17.99 7.13
C LYS A 329 17.38 -17.66 5.78
N LEU A 330 16.96 -16.41 5.60
CA LEU A 330 16.40 -15.88 4.35
C LEU A 330 17.46 -15.67 3.26
N ALA A 331 18.73 -15.43 3.65
CA ALA A 331 19.89 -15.30 2.77
C ALA A 331 20.31 -16.63 2.12
N ASN A 332 19.36 -17.30 1.46
CA ASN A 332 19.56 -18.56 0.78
C ASN A 332 18.95 -18.50 -0.62
N ARG A 333 19.82 -18.60 -1.64
CA ARG A 333 19.42 -18.61 -3.04
C ARG A 333 18.39 -19.70 -3.37
N SER A 334 18.36 -20.83 -2.67
CA SER A 334 17.43 -21.93 -2.96
C SER A 334 15.96 -21.60 -2.67
N ARG A 335 15.69 -20.43 -2.10
CA ARG A 335 14.35 -19.90 -1.83
C ARG A 335 13.82 -19.03 -2.95
N LEU A 336 14.67 -18.65 -3.92
CA LEU A 336 14.36 -17.62 -4.89
C LEU A 336 13.55 -18.17 -6.06
N VAL A 337 12.49 -17.45 -6.40
CA VAL A 337 11.82 -17.53 -7.69
C VAL A 337 11.77 -16.11 -8.24
N CYS A 338 12.34 -15.91 -9.43
CA CYS A 338 12.45 -14.58 -10.02
C CYS A 338 11.44 -14.44 -11.15
N HIS A 339 10.89 -13.24 -11.30
CA HIS A 339 10.10 -12.86 -12.45
C HIS A 339 10.59 -11.53 -12.99
N LEU A 340 10.80 -11.48 -14.31
CA LEU A 340 11.25 -10.29 -15.02
C LEU A 340 10.26 -9.97 -16.14
N THR A 341 9.86 -8.71 -16.23
CA THR A 341 9.13 -8.19 -17.40
C THR A 341 9.92 -7.05 -18.03
N CYS A 342 10.23 -7.19 -19.31
CA CYS A 342 11.10 -6.31 -20.08
C CYS A 342 10.64 -6.18 -21.54
N ASP A 343 11.17 -5.18 -22.25
CA ASP A 343 11.03 -5.11 -23.71
C ASP A 343 11.78 -6.28 -24.38
N GLU A 344 11.33 -6.76 -25.54
CA GLU A 344 11.88 -7.96 -26.23
C GLU A 344 13.40 -7.92 -26.40
N ASP A 345 13.94 -6.77 -26.82
CA ASP A 345 15.37 -6.51 -27.05
C ASP A 345 16.24 -6.55 -25.78
N GLN A 346 15.61 -6.64 -24.60
CA GLN A 346 16.27 -6.65 -23.29
C GLN A 346 16.27 -8.04 -22.67
N CYS A 347 15.35 -8.91 -23.07
CA CYS A 347 15.17 -10.21 -22.42
C CYS A 347 16.19 -11.26 -22.92
N THR A 348 16.94 -10.97 -23.99
CA THR A 348 17.96 -11.86 -24.60
C THR A 348 19.41 -11.52 -24.24
N SER A 349 19.64 -10.43 -23.49
CA SER A 349 20.96 -9.94 -23.06
C SER A 349 21.13 -10.13 -21.57
#